data_AF-A0A179IBC1-F1
#
_entry.id   AF-A0A179IBC1-F1
#
_cell.length_a   1.000
_cell.length_b   1.000
_cell.length_c   1.000
_cell.angle_alpha   90.00
_cell.angle_beta   90.00
_cell.angle_gamma   90.00
#
_symmetry.space_group_name_H-M   'P 1'
#
loop_
_entity.id
_entity.type
_entity.pdbx_description
1 polymer ?
#
loop_
_entity_poly.entity_id
_entity_poly.type
_entity_poly.pdbx_seq_one_letter_code
_entity_poly.pdbx_strand_id
1 'polypeptide(L)'
;MTMVQEPSPPTSCTSDDCLDTPSLCRRVKSAEHLPWSEQDTYYAKLFRAWDNLPIHDASTETGLLMELDQIISLFDNYIGHNDLGFRAWVRRHQLAMEIGLVETPTWPKLYVLHGGKKKWRDEVWVSRYSFLVHQRDIIAKSRLQRMKGCKLEDKKRFFGLSWAYPRQTVRTMQSKAPARLRNRWYEPLDYCLARMAYESYGRLDLYSLHAEFWGNEASAEAPAAMVDCKTKCETMEELETKHIKCIGSGM
;
A
#
# COMPACT_ATOMS: atom_id res chain seq x y z
N MET A 1 -54.19 61.57 42.69
CA MET A 1 -53.64 60.21 42.75
C MET A 1 -52.90 59.94 41.44
N THR A 2 -51.58 59.71 41.55
CA THR A 2 -50.72 58.81 40.75
C THR A 2 -51.09 58.52 39.28
N MET A 3 -50.33 59.06 38.30
CA MET A 3 -49.25 58.41 37.48
C MET A 3 -49.82 57.42 36.42
N VAL A 4 -49.44 57.32 35.14
CA VAL A 4 -48.31 57.85 34.32
C VAL A 4 -48.50 57.44 32.83
N GLN A 5 -48.06 58.33 31.91
CA GLN A 5 -47.40 58.20 30.56
C GLN A 5 -47.74 57.04 29.59
N GLU A 6 -47.66 57.16 28.25
CA GLU A 6 -47.29 58.21 27.27
C GLU A 6 -47.77 57.77 25.84
N PRO A 7 -47.66 58.64 24.81
CA PRO A 7 -48.41 58.57 23.55
C PRO A 7 -47.63 58.09 22.30
N SER A 8 -48.43 57.85 21.24
CA SER A 8 -48.37 58.01 19.77
C SER A 8 -47.07 58.51 19.02
N PRO A 9 -47.08 58.65 17.67
CA PRO A 9 -46.47 57.80 16.63
C PRO A 9 -45.48 58.65 15.75
N PRO A 10 -45.47 58.64 14.39
CA PRO A 10 -45.31 57.61 13.33
C PRO A 10 -43.91 57.75 12.64
N THR A 11 -43.56 57.17 11.48
CA THR A 11 -43.61 57.84 10.14
C THR A 11 -42.96 56.95 9.03
N SER A 12 -43.58 56.99 7.82
CA SER A 12 -43.07 56.86 6.43
C SER A 12 -42.42 55.59 5.84
N CYS A 13 -43.09 55.00 4.82
CA CYS A 13 -42.84 55.12 3.35
C CYS A 13 -41.38 55.42 2.88
N THR A 14 -40.77 54.91 1.79
CA THR A 14 -41.20 54.31 0.50
C THR A 14 -39.94 53.91 -0.33
N SER A 15 -40.12 52.93 -1.23
CA SER A 15 -39.53 52.75 -2.59
C SER A 15 -38.01 52.71 -2.89
N ASP A 16 -37.67 51.64 -3.62
CA ASP A 16 -36.85 51.54 -4.84
C ASP A 16 -35.31 51.60 -4.87
N ASP A 17 -34.83 50.68 -5.72
CA ASP A 17 -33.73 50.79 -6.69
C ASP A 17 -32.35 50.12 -6.45
N CYS A 18 -32.06 49.24 -7.42
CA CYS A 18 -30.82 49.14 -8.20
C CYS A 18 -29.62 48.30 -7.72
N LEU A 19 -29.39 47.25 -8.53
CA LEU A 19 -28.13 46.90 -9.22
C LEU A 19 -27.00 46.15 -8.50
N ASP A 20 -26.63 45.06 -9.16
CA ASP A 20 -25.29 44.49 -9.33
C ASP A 20 -24.48 44.06 -8.11
N THR A 21 -24.45 42.75 -7.88
CA THR A 21 -23.18 42.12 -7.50
C THR A 21 -23.05 40.77 -8.18
N PRO A 22 -22.12 40.60 -9.15
CA PRO A 22 -21.83 39.28 -9.70
C PRO A 22 -21.23 38.46 -8.58
N SER A 23 -21.88 37.35 -8.22
CA SER A 23 -21.39 36.44 -7.21
C SER A 23 -19.98 36.02 -7.62
N LEU A 24 -19.00 36.43 -6.80
CA LEU A 24 -17.60 36.09 -7.00
C LEU A 24 -17.51 34.61 -7.28
N CYS A 25 -17.07 34.29 -8.49
CA CYS A 25 -16.52 33.02 -8.86
C CYS A 25 -15.72 32.51 -7.66
N ARG A 26 -16.22 31.45 -7.02
CA ARG A 26 -15.40 30.57 -6.21
C ARG A 26 -14.48 29.85 -7.22
N ARG A 27 -13.54 30.62 -7.76
CA ARG A 27 -12.33 30.15 -8.40
C ARG A 27 -11.60 29.49 -7.25
N VAL A 28 -11.97 28.24 -7.00
CA VAL A 28 -11.16 27.31 -6.21
C VAL A 28 -9.78 27.47 -6.81
N LYS A 29 -8.90 28.12 -6.04
CA LYS A 29 -7.50 28.29 -6.41
C LYS A 29 -7.05 26.92 -6.87
N SER A 30 -6.70 26.85 -8.14
CA SER A 30 -6.01 25.73 -8.76
C SER A 30 -5.00 25.24 -7.74
N ALA A 31 -5.21 24.04 -7.20
CA ALA A 31 -4.26 23.38 -6.34
C ALA A 31 -2.92 23.45 -7.08
N GLU A 32 -2.02 24.23 -6.50
CA GLU A 32 -0.67 24.43 -7.02
C GLU A 32 -0.10 23.05 -7.33
N HIS A 33 0.46 22.94 -8.54
CA HIS A 33 1.24 21.81 -9.03
C HIS A 33 1.97 21.15 -7.86
N LEU A 34 1.51 19.97 -7.42
CA LEU A 34 2.36 19.09 -6.63
C LEU A 34 3.30 18.44 -7.65
N PRO A 35 4.56 18.90 -7.75
CA PRO A 35 5.49 18.32 -8.70
C PRO A 35 5.71 16.86 -8.35
N TRP A 36 6.05 16.10 -9.37
CA TRP A 36 6.49 14.72 -9.24
C TRP A 36 7.58 14.60 -8.17
N SER A 37 7.34 13.80 -7.12
CA SER A 37 8.25 13.67 -5.97
C SER A 37 9.31 12.57 -6.16
N GLU A 38 10.32 12.55 -5.30
CA GLU A 38 11.28 11.43 -5.23
C GLU A 38 10.58 10.12 -4.87
N GLN A 39 9.58 10.16 -3.97
CA GLN A 39 8.75 9.00 -3.66
C GLN A 39 7.97 8.53 -4.89
N ASP A 40 7.38 9.45 -5.66
CA ASP A 40 6.69 9.08 -6.92
C ASP A 40 7.67 8.41 -7.90
N THR A 41 8.90 8.93 -8.00
CA THR A 41 9.98 8.34 -8.81
C THR A 41 10.33 6.92 -8.35
N TYR A 42 10.48 6.72 -7.04
CA TYR A 42 10.74 5.41 -6.47
C TYR A 42 9.62 4.42 -6.79
N TYR A 43 8.36 4.81 -6.63
CA TYR A 43 7.21 3.94 -6.88
C TYR A 43 6.87 3.72 -8.36
N ALA A 44 7.33 4.60 -9.26
CA ALA A 44 7.20 4.38 -10.70
C ALA A 44 7.89 3.07 -11.16
N LYS A 45 8.82 2.52 -10.36
CA LYS A 45 9.41 1.20 -10.60
C LYS A 45 8.39 0.05 -10.64
N LEU A 46 7.19 0.19 -10.06
CA LEU A 46 6.08 -0.76 -10.23
C LEU A 46 5.64 -0.88 -11.71
N PHE A 47 5.87 0.18 -12.49
CA PHE A 47 5.42 0.30 -13.87
C PHE A 47 6.58 0.25 -14.86
N ARG A 48 7.73 -0.30 -14.46
CA ARG A 48 8.83 -0.68 -15.35
C ARG A 48 8.75 -2.16 -15.71
N ALA A 49 9.62 -2.61 -16.62
CA ALA A 49 9.82 -4.04 -16.89
C ALA A 49 10.40 -4.77 -15.66
N TRP A 50 9.93 -5.98 -15.39
CA TRP A 50 10.49 -6.84 -14.34
C TRP A 50 10.95 -8.12 -15.03
N ASP A 51 12.26 -8.27 -15.19
CA ASP A 51 12.84 -9.30 -16.07
C ASP A 51 12.55 -10.73 -15.59
N ASN A 52 12.32 -10.90 -14.28
CA ASN A 52 12.04 -12.19 -13.65
C ASN A 52 10.53 -12.53 -13.59
N LEU A 53 9.67 -11.80 -14.30
CA LEU A 53 8.21 -12.00 -14.31
C LEU A 53 7.68 -12.30 -15.74
N PRO A 54 6.66 -13.17 -15.88
CA PRO A 54 5.98 -13.94 -14.85
C PRO A 54 6.84 -15.09 -14.33
N ILE A 55 6.60 -15.48 -13.08
CA ILE A 55 7.33 -16.56 -12.44
C ILE A 55 6.72 -17.89 -12.86
N HIS A 56 7.56 -18.76 -13.41
CA HIS A 56 7.18 -20.12 -13.77
C HIS A 56 7.52 -21.13 -12.66
N ASP A 57 8.61 -20.89 -11.92
CA ASP A 57 8.96 -21.64 -10.71
C ASP A 57 9.06 -20.69 -9.52
N ALA A 58 8.04 -20.72 -8.66
CA ALA A 58 7.93 -19.85 -7.50
C ALA A 58 8.72 -20.36 -6.28
N SER A 59 9.36 -21.54 -6.38
CA SER A 59 9.95 -22.21 -5.22
C SER A 59 11.27 -21.56 -4.74
N THR A 60 12.01 -20.90 -5.62
CA THR A 60 13.35 -20.35 -5.32
C THR A 60 13.41 -18.81 -5.25
N GLU A 61 12.31 -18.12 -5.55
CA GLU A 61 12.27 -16.66 -5.75
C GLU A 61 12.22 -15.85 -4.44
N THR A 62 13.20 -16.01 -3.53
CA THR A 62 13.26 -15.24 -2.27
C THR A 62 13.48 -13.75 -2.51
N GLY A 63 14.50 -13.39 -3.30
CA GLY A 63 14.87 -11.99 -3.54
C GLY A 63 13.75 -11.21 -4.23
N LEU A 64 13.12 -11.83 -5.24
CA LEU A 64 11.99 -11.24 -5.94
C LEU A 64 10.76 -11.08 -5.05
N LEU A 65 10.48 -12.04 -4.17
CA LEU A 65 9.40 -11.91 -3.18
C LEU A 65 9.65 -10.74 -2.23
N MET A 66 10.87 -10.58 -1.73
CA MET A 66 11.24 -9.45 -0.87
C MET A 66 11.07 -8.12 -1.58
N GLU A 67 11.56 -7.99 -2.83
CA GLU A 67 11.42 -6.76 -3.60
C GLU A 67 9.95 -6.43 -3.86
N LEU A 68 9.15 -7.43 -4.28
CA LEU A 68 7.72 -7.27 -4.51
C LEU A 68 6.97 -6.90 -3.24
N ASP A 69 7.24 -7.57 -2.11
CA ASP A 69 6.60 -7.28 -0.83
C ASP A 69 6.87 -5.85 -0.38
N GLN A 70 8.15 -5.47 -0.37
CA GLN A 70 8.57 -4.15 0.04
C GLN A 70 7.92 -3.05 -0.82
N ILE A 71 8.03 -3.15 -2.14
CA ILE A 71 7.54 -2.08 -3.02
C ILE A 71 6.02 -1.99 -3.04
N ILE A 72 5.31 -3.13 -2.97
CA ILE A 72 3.84 -3.15 -2.95
C ILE A 72 3.32 -2.55 -1.65
N SER A 73 3.84 -3.00 -0.50
CA SER A 73 3.37 -2.52 0.80
C SER A 73 3.66 -1.04 1.02
N LEU A 74 4.87 -0.58 0.65
CA LEU A 74 5.24 0.83 0.77
C LEU A 74 4.40 1.71 -0.17
N PHE A 75 4.21 1.30 -1.42
CA PHE A 75 3.39 2.05 -2.36
C PHE A 75 1.93 2.13 -1.91
N ASP A 76 1.36 1.00 -1.45
CA ASP A 76 -0.03 0.97 -1.03
C ASP A 76 -0.29 1.89 0.18
N ASN A 77 0.65 1.93 1.13
CA ASN A 77 0.64 2.89 2.23
C ASN A 77 0.76 4.34 1.73
N TYR A 78 1.67 4.61 0.78
CA TYR A 78 1.87 5.94 0.20
C TYR A 78 0.61 6.50 -0.47
N ILE A 79 -0.21 5.64 -1.09
CA ILE A 79 -1.50 6.03 -1.68
C ILE A 79 -2.68 5.93 -0.70
N GLY A 80 -2.41 5.73 0.59
CA GLY A 80 -3.43 5.68 1.65
C GLY A 80 -4.36 4.46 1.55
N HIS A 81 -3.87 3.34 1.03
CA HIS A 81 -4.58 2.08 0.88
C HIS A 81 -5.89 2.13 0.08
N ASN A 82 -6.07 3.15 -0.77
CA ASN A 82 -7.35 3.38 -1.42
C ASN A 82 -7.24 3.79 -2.90
N ASP A 83 -8.34 3.58 -3.61
CA ASP A 83 -8.41 3.78 -5.06
C ASP A 83 -8.37 5.25 -5.47
N LEU A 84 -8.76 6.16 -4.57
CA LEU A 84 -8.66 7.60 -4.81
C LEU A 84 -7.18 8.03 -4.83
N GLY A 85 -6.39 7.56 -3.87
CA GLY A 85 -4.95 7.79 -3.83
C GLY A 85 -4.23 7.18 -5.03
N PHE A 86 -4.61 5.96 -5.44
CA PHE A 86 -4.09 5.34 -6.66
C PHE A 86 -4.35 6.23 -7.90
N ARG A 87 -5.60 6.69 -8.09
CA ARG A 87 -5.94 7.57 -9.22
C ARG A 87 -5.22 8.91 -9.17
N ALA A 88 -5.07 9.48 -7.98
CA ALA A 88 -4.32 10.74 -7.80
C ALA A 88 -2.85 10.55 -8.19
N TRP A 89 -2.24 9.44 -7.78
CA TRP A 89 -0.88 9.08 -8.17
C TRP A 89 -0.75 8.89 -9.69
N VAL A 90 -1.66 8.15 -10.31
CA VAL A 90 -1.67 7.94 -11.77
C VAL A 90 -1.74 9.27 -12.52
N ARG A 91 -2.58 10.21 -12.09
CA ARG A 91 -2.67 11.54 -12.72
C ARG A 91 -1.37 12.34 -12.60
N ARG A 92 -0.70 12.29 -11.43
CA ARG A 92 0.63 12.90 -11.27
C ARG A 92 1.65 12.27 -12.21
N HIS A 93 1.60 10.95 -12.39
CA HIS A 93 2.49 10.23 -13.30
C HIS A 93 2.26 10.57 -14.77
N GLN A 94 0.99 10.66 -15.18
CA GLN A 94 0.60 11.12 -16.51
C GLN A 94 1.13 12.53 -16.78
N LEU A 95 0.91 13.45 -15.85
CA LEU A 95 1.41 14.82 -15.95
C LEU A 95 2.94 14.87 -16.03
N ALA A 96 3.64 14.16 -15.15
CA ALA A 96 5.10 14.10 -15.15
C ALA A 96 5.67 13.58 -16.49
N MET A 97 5.03 12.59 -17.11
CA MET A 97 5.38 12.09 -18.44
C MET A 97 5.02 13.05 -19.58
N GLU A 98 4.01 13.91 -19.41
CA GLU A 98 3.65 14.95 -20.39
C GLU A 98 4.67 16.08 -20.42
N ILE A 99 5.15 16.50 -19.25
CA ILE A 99 6.12 17.59 -19.12
C ILE A 99 7.59 17.11 -19.16
N GLY A 100 7.81 15.81 -19.38
CA GLY A 100 9.16 15.25 -19.56
C GLY A 100 9.99 15.11 -18.28
N LEU A 101 9.37 15.13 -17.09
CA LEU A 101 10.07 14.90 -15.81
C LEU A 101 10.44 13.44 -15.60
N VAL A 102 9.71 12.51 -16.22
CA VAL A 102 10.00 11.08 -16.16
C VAL A 102 9.96 10.46 -17.53
N GLU A 103 10.82 9.46 -17.71
CA GLU A 103 10.84 8.64 -18.89
C GLU A 103 9.53 7.86 -19.04
N THR A 104 9.08 7.72 -20.28
CA THR A 104 7.96 6.84 -20.58
C THR A 104 8.45 5.39 -20.52
N PRO A 105 7.87 4.54 -19.67
CA PRO A 105 8.26 3.13 -19.63
C PRO A 105 7.96 2.48 -20.99
N THR A 106 8.92 1.69 -21.48
CA THR A 106 8.76 0.88 -22.70
C THR A 106 7.70 -0.20 -22.51
N TRP A 107 7.58 -0.72 -21.28
CA TRP A 107 6.54 -1.65 -20.88
C TRP A 107 6.17 -1.48 -19.38
N PRO A 108 4.87 -1.51 -19.03
CA PRO A 108 3.72 -1.64 -19.92
C PRO A 108 3.44 -0.35 -20.70
N LYS A 109 2.87 -0.46 -21.90
CA LYS A 109 2.55 0.70 -22.75
C LYS A 109 1.35 1.48 -22.17
N LEU A 110 1.64 2.59 -21.49
CA LEU A 110 0.68 3.40 -20.72
C LEU A 110 -0.23 4.30 -21.56
N TYR A 111 0.11 4.54 -22.83
CA TYR A 111 -0.72 5.33 -23.75
C TYR A 111 -0.66 4.78 -25.17
N VAL A 112 -1.63 5.19 -25.97
CA VAL A 112 -1.59 5.06 -27.43
C VAL A 112 -1.58 6.45 -28.06
N LEU A 113 -0.90 6.59 -29.19
CA LEU A 113 -0.97 7.82 -29.98
C LEU A 113 -2.22 7.76 -30.84
N HIS A 114 -3.06 8.79 -30.76
CA HIS A 114 -4.23 8.95 -31.60
C HIS A 114 -4.22 10.37 -32.18
N GLY A 115 -3.96 10.49 -33.49
CA GLY A 115 -3.81 11.78 -34.17
C GLY A 115 -2.70 12.65 -33.57
N GLY A 116 -1.57 12.06 -33.19
CA GLY A 116 -0.44 12.77 -32.56
C GLY A 116 -0.63 13.13 -31.07
N LYS A 117 -1.81 12.91 -30.50
CA LYS A 117 -2.09 13.12 -29.07
C LYS A 117 -1.96 11.82 -28.28
N LYS A 118 -1.42 11.92 -27.06
CA LYS A 118 -1.38 10.78 -26.11
C LYS A 118 -2.80 10.54 -25.59
N LYS A 119 -3.32 9.34 -25.82
CA LYS A 119 -4.53 8.82 -25.15
C LYS A 119 -4.08 7.83 -24.07
N TRP A 120 -4.25 8.23 -22.82
CA TRP A 120 -3.90 7.40 -21.66
C TRP A 120 -4.76 6.15 -21.57
N ARG A 121 -4.15 5.07 -21.11
CA ARG A 121 -4.78 3.76 -20.90
C ARG A 121 -4.87 3.46 -19.40
N ASP A 122 -5.77 4.14 -18.71
CA ASP A 122 -5.92 4.06 -17.24
C ASP A 122 -6.01 2.61 -16.72
N GLU A 123 -6.60 1.71 -17.51
CA GLU A 123 -6.72 0.29 -17.20
C GLU A 123 -5.37 -0.43 -17.09
N VAL A 124 -4.34 0.05 -17.77
CA VAL A 124 -3.00 -0.56 -17.80
C VAL A 124 -2.30 -0.40 -16.45
N TRP A 125 -2.44 0.74 -15.78
CA TRP A 125 -1.89 0.92 -14.43
C TRP A 125 -2.54 -0.07 -13.46
N VAL A 126 -3.86 -0.19 -13.51
CA VAL A 126 -4.58 -1.15 -12.66
C VAL A 126 -4.13 -2.57 -12.98
N SER A 127 -4.12 -2.95 -14.25
CA SER A 127 -3.72 -4.29 -14.68
C SER A 127 -2.29 -4.64 -14.27
N ARG A 128 -1.35 -3.70 -14.42
CA ARG A 128 0.04 -3.90 -14.02
C ARG A 128 0.18 -4.07 -12.52
N TYR A 129 -0.48 -3.22 -11.75
CA TYR A 129 -0.45 -3.31 -10.30
C TYR A 129 -1.05 -4.64 -9.81
N SER A 130 -2.23 -5.01 -10.32
CA SER A 130 -2.86 -6.30 -10.01
C SER A 130 -1.99 -7.49 -10.39
N PHE A 131 -1.27 -7.42 -11.51
CA PHE A 131 -0.33 -8.46 -11.92
C PHE A 131 0.81 -8.62 -10.90
N LEU A 132 1.45 -7.54 -10.45
CA LEU A 132 2.53 -7.62 -9.46
C LEU A 132 2.05 -8.18 -8.12
N VAL A 133 0.87 -7.75 -7.66
CA VAL A 133 0.24 -8.30 -6.45
C VAL A 133 -0.04 -9.79 -6.61
N HIS A 134 -0.48 -10.23 -7.80
CA HIS A 134 -0.71 -11.64 -8.08
C HIS A 134 0.59 -12.46 -8.10
N GLN A 135 1.68 -11.92 -8.66
CA GLN A 135 2.99 -12.58 -8.64
C GLN A 135 3.48 -12.75 -7.20
N ARG A 136 3.38 -11.71 -6.36
CA ARG A 136 3.67 -11.81 -4.92
C ARG A 136 2.85 -12.90 -4.23
N ASP A 137 1.55 -12.96 -4.50
CA ASP A 137 0.63 -13.96 -3.94
C ASP A 137 1.00 -15.39 -4.35
N ILE A 138 1.38 -15.62 -5.61
CA ILE A 138 1.84 -16.92 -6.10
C ILE A 138 3.08 -17.39 -5.33
N ILE A 139 4.10 -16.54 -5.19
CA ILE A 139 5.34 -16.92 -4.49
C ILE A 139 5.08 -17.17 -3.01
N ALA A 140 4.33 -16.28 -2.36
CA ALA A 140 3.99 -16.43 -0.95
C ALA A 140 3.22 -17.73 -0.71
N LYS A 141 2.22 -18.06 -1.55
CA LYS A 141 1.47 -19.32 -1.44
C LYS A 141 2.34 -20.54 -1.71
N SER A 142 3.24 -20.49 -2.68
CA SER A 142 4.19 -21.57 -2.94
C SER A 142 5.08 -21.87 -1.72
N ARG A 143 5.54 -20.82 -1.03
CA ARG A 143 6.27 -20.95 0.25
C ARG A 143 5.40 -21.53 1.36
N LEU A 144 4.21 -20.96 1.58
CA LEU A 144 3.28 -21.46 2.60
C LEU A 144 2.96 -22.94 2.41
N GLN A 145 2.79 -23.42 1.17
CA GLN A 145 2.52 -24.83 0.89
C GLN A 145 3.64 -25.75 1.41
N ARG A 146 4.91 -25.34 1.29
CA ARG A 146 6.08 -26.10 1.75
C ARG A 146 6.28 -26.10 3.26
N MET A 147 5.70 -25.14 3.98
CA MET A 147 5.83 -25.07 5.44
C MET A 147 5.21 -26.30 6.11
N LYS A 148 5.97 -27.01 6.94
CA LYS A 148 5.58 -28.25 7.61
C LYS A 148 4.81 -28.00 8.92
N GLY A 149 5.06 -26.88 9.60
CA GLY A 149 4.44 -26.57 10.89
C GLY A 149 3.00 -26.05 10.83
N CYS A 150 2.54 -25.59 9.66
CA CYS A 150 1.27 -24.87 9.51
C CYS A 150 0.11 -25.79 9.09
N LYS A 151 -1.08 -25.61 9.69
CA LYS A 151 -2.29 -26.29 9.20
C LYS A 151 -2.77 -25.62 7.91
N LEU A 152 -3.52 -26.36 7.10
CA LEU A 152 -4.11 -25.85 5.87
C LEU A 152 -4.97 -24.59 6.10
N GLU A 153 -5.71 -24.54 7.21
CA GLU A 153 -6.57 -23.39 7.54
C GLU A 153 -5.75 -22.12 7.86
N ASP A 154 -4.57 -22.25 8.46
CA ASP A 154 -3.67 -21.11 8.69
C ASP A 154 -3.19 -20.56 7.35
N LYS A 155 -2.77 -21.46 6.45
CA LYS A 155 -2.28 -21.13 5.11
C LYS A 155 -3.37 -20.44 4.29
N LYS A 156 -4.63 -20.90 4.37
CA LYS A 156 -5.79 -20.30 3.67
C LYS A 156 -6.10 -18.88 4.17
N ARG A 157 -5.90 -18.59 5.45
CA ARG A 157 -6.23 -17.30 6.08
C ARG A 157 -5.09 -16.28 6.04
N PHE A 158 -3.93 -16.65 5.50
CA PHE A 158 -2.73 -15.80 5.49
C PHE A 158 -2.99 -14.38 4.97
N PHE A 159 -3.62 -14.26 3.79
CA PHE A 159 -4.05 -12.97 3.22
C PHE A 159 -5.47 -12.54 3.64
N GLY A 160 -6.11 -13.25 4.57
CA GLY A 160 -7.50 -13.05 4.98
C GLY A 160 -8.49 -14.00 4.28
N LEU A 161 -9.79 -13.67 4.34
CA LEU A 161 -10.89 -14.46 3.77
C LEU A 161 -11.22 -13.92 2.37
N SER A 162 -10.81 -14.64 1.30
CA SER A 162 -10.90 -14.27 -0.13
C SER A 162 -12.25 -13.65 -0.55
N TRP A 163 -12.37 -12.65 -1.45
CA TRP A 163 -12.26 -12.73 -2.92
C TRP A 163 -12.09 -11.32 -3.54
N ALA A 164 -11.24 -10.45 -2.98
CA ALA A 164 -11.10 -9.08 -3.49
C ALA A 164 -9.93 -8.97 -4.48
N TYR A 165 -10.22 -8.54 -5.70
CA TYR A 165 -9.21 -8.13 -6.67
C TYR A 165 -8.58 -6.79 -6.22
N PRO A 166 -7.25 -6.64 -6.31
CA PRO A 166 -6.61 -5.36 -6.06
C PRO A 166 -7.25 -4.29 -6.97
N ARG A 167 -7.73 -3.19 -6.38
CA ARG A 167 -8.25 -2.01 -7.10
C ARG A 167 -9.46 -2.29 -8.01
N GLN A 168 -10.30 -3.26 -7.65
CA GLN A 168 -11.53 -3.62 -8.41
C GLN A 168 -12.45 -2.41 -8.65
N THR A 169 -12.52 -1.48 -7.70
CA THR A 169 -13.34 -0.27 -7.79
C THR A 169 -12.74 0.83 -8.68
N VAL A 170 -11.49 0.72 -9.16
CA VAL A 170 -10.95 1.62 -10.20
C VAL A 170 -11.53 1.28 -11.57
N ARG A 171 -11.82 0.00 -11.85
CA ARG A 171 -12.42 -0.43 -13.14
C ARG A 171 -13.87 0.04 -13.29
N THR A 172 -14.60 0.12 -12.19
CA THR A 172 -15.97 0.63 -12.14
C THR A 172 -15.96 2.10 -11.73
N MET A 173 -16.08 3.03 -12.68
CA MET A 173 -16.13 4.49 -12.42
C MET A 173 -17.24 4.95 -11.44
N GLN A 174 -18.09 4.02 -10.97
CA GLN A 174 -19.30 4.31 -10.19
C GLN A 174 -19.15 4.05 -8.67
N SER A 175 -18.07 3.43 -8.18
CA SER A 175 -17.96 3.17 -6.75
C SER A 175 -17.43 4.38 -5.98
N LYS A 176 -18.34 5.14 -5.36
CA LYS A 176 -18.00 6.26 -4.45
C LYS A 176 -17.42 5.81 -3.11
N ALA A 177 -17.57 4.53 -2.76
CA ALA A 177 -16.98 3.94 -1.56
C ALA A 177 -15.78 3.06 -1.94
N PRO A 178 -14.65 3.14 -1.22
CA PRO A 178 -13.60 2.14 -1.36
C PRO A 178 -14.21 0.80 -1.00
N ALA A 179 -14.10 -0.20 -1.89
CA ALA A 179 -14.34 -1.57 -1.45
C ALA A 179 -13.40 -1.80 -0.28
N ARG A 180 -13.93 -1.98 0.95
CA ARG A 180 -13.11 -2.38 2.09
C ARG A 180 -12.39 -3.64 1.63
N LEU A 181 -11.08 -3.54 1.44
CA LEU A 181 -10.25 -4.63 0.96
C LEU A 181 -10.33 -5.71 2.05
N ARG A 182 -11.25 -6.66 1.88
CA ARG A 182 -11.37 -7.84 2.75
C ARG A 182 -10.13 -8.74 2.66
N ASN A 183 -9.30 -8.47 1.64
CA ASN A 183 -8.07 -9.15 1.32
C ASN A 183 -6.90 -8.24 1.69
N ARG A 184 -5.97 -8.74 2.51
CA ARG A 184 -4.83 -8.01 3.09
C ARG A 184 -3.58 -8.10 2.22
N TRP A 185 -3.76 -8.12 0.90
CA TRP A 185 -2.68 -8.28 -0.06
C TRP A 185 -1.67 -7.13 -0.03
N TYR A 186 -2.03 -5.98 0.54
CA TYR A 186 -1.14 -4.82 0.71
C TYR A 186 -0.28 -4.90 1.98
N GLU A 187 -0.67 -5.72 2.98
CA GLU A 187 0.10 -5.82 4.23
C GLU A 187 1.44 -6.49 3.98
N PRO A 188 2.54 -6.03 4.60
CA PRO A 188 3.82 -6.73 4.57
C PRO A 188 3.68 -8.20 4.96
N LEU A 189 4.47 -9.08 4.35
CA LEU A 189 4.38 -10.52 4.62
C LEU A 189 4.72 -10.86 6.07
N ASP A 190 5.64 -10.13 6.68
CA ASP A 190 5.98 -10.30 8.10
C ASP A 190 4.81 -10.02 9.04
N TYR A 191 3.97 -9.04 8.71
CA TYR A 191 2.73 -8.79 9.45
C TYR A 191 1.70 -9.91 9.23
N CYS A 192 1.64 -10.49 8.03
CA CYS A 192 0.83 -11.67 7.79
C CYS A 192 1.31 -12.88 8.61
N LEU A 193 2.62 -13.09 8.72
CA LEU A 193 3.24 -14.15 9.54
C LEU A 193 3.00 -13.93 11.03
N ALA A 194 3.21 -12.72 11.54
CA ALA A 194 2.94 -12.36 12.94
C ALA A 194 1.48 -12.60 13.31
N ARG A 195 0.55 -12.22 12.41
CA ARG A 195 -0.88 -12.47 12.60
C ARG A 195 -1.21 -13.95 12.58
N MET A 196 -0.63 -14.73 11.67
CA MET A 196 -0.78 -16.18 11.64
C MET A 196 -0.30 -16.82 12.95
N ALA A 197 0.85 -16.38 13.48
CA ALA A 197 1.36 -16.84 14.78
C ALA A 197 0.39 -16.52 15.92
N TYR A 198 -0.09 -15.27 15.98
CA TYR A 198 -1.03 -14.81 16.99
C TYR A 198 -2.37 -15.57 16.96
N GLU A 199 -2.97 -15.71 15.78
CA GLU A 199 -4.24 -16.42 15.58
C GLU A 199 -4.14 -17.94 15.78
N SER A 200 -2.92 -18.47 15.90
CA SER A 200 -2.69 -19.89 16.19
C SER A 200 -2.89 -20.26 17.66
N TYR A 201 -3.06 -19.28 18.55
CA TYR A 201 -3.19 -19.45 20.01
C TYR A 201 -2.02 -20.22 20.64
N GLY A 202 -0.78 -19.85 20.28
CA GLY A 202 0.44 -20.41 20.84
C GLY A 202 0.92 -21.71 20.17
N ARG A 203 0.24 -22.19 19.13
CA ARG A 203 0.67 -23.37 18.37
C ARG A 203 1.84 -23.09 17.45
N LEU A 204 1.91 -21.89 16.88
CA LEU A 204 2.94 -21.49 15.94
C LEU A 204 3.82 -20.42 16.59
N ASP A 205 5.13 -20.65 16.55
CA ASP A 205 6.14 -19.68 16.96
C ASP A 205 6.49 -18.76 15.79
N LEU A 206 6.53 -17.44 16.04
CA LEU A 206 6.78 -16.44 15.00
C LEU A 206 8.19 -16.57 14.41
N TYR A 207 9.21 -16.83 15.23
CA TYR A 207 10.58 -16.93 14.75
C TYR A 207 10.76 -18.13 13.83
N SER A 208 10.18 -19.27 14.22
CA SER A 208 10.16 -20.49 13.42
C SER A 208 9.41 -20.30 12.11
N LEU A 209 8.24 -19.65 12.14
CA LEU A 209 7.48 -19.32 10.93
C LEU A 209 8.27 -18.42 9.99
N HIS A 210 8.90 -17.37 10.53
CA HIS A 210 9.69 -16.43 9.75
C HIS A 210 10.91 -17.11 9.11
N ALA A 211 11.63 -17.92 9.89
CA ALA A 211 12.80 -18.67 9.40
C ALA A 211 12.41 -19.67 8.31
N GLU A 212 11.31 -20.40 8.48
CA GLU A 212 10.83 -21.37 7.50
C GLU A 212 10.29 -20.68 6.23
N PHE A 213 9.55 -19.58 6.38
CA PHE A 213 8.98 -18.85 5.25
C PHE A 213 10.03 -18.15 4.39
N TRP A 214 11.01 -17.48 5.02
CA TRP A 214 12.05 -16.72 4.31
C TRP A 214 13.32 -17.53 4.02
N GLY A 215 13.48 -18.69 4.64
CA GLY A 215 14.62 -19.58 4.42
C GLY A 215 14.80 -19.98 2.96
N ASN A 216 16.06 -20.17 2.55
CA ASN A 216 16.41 -20.77 1.26
C ASN A 216 16.55 -22.28 1.44
N GLU A 217 15.77 -23.08 0.71
CA GLU A 217 15.87 -24.56 0.74
C GLU A 217 17.16 -25.12 0.10
N ALA A 218 18.15 -24.27 -0.22
CA ALA A 218 19.48 -24.71 -0.68
C ALA A 218 20.27 -25.51 0.38
N SER A 219 19.74 -25.65 1.60
CA SER A 219 20.34 -26.43 2.70
C SER A 219 19.52 -27.66 3.10
N ALA A 220 18.60 -28.14 2.26
CA ALA A 220 17.79 -29.33 2.55
C ALA A 220 18.41 -30.67 2.08
N GLU A 221 19.65 -30.66 1.56
CA GLU A 221 20.46 -31.85 1.31
C GLU A 221 21.86 -31.70 1.94
N ALA A 222 21.91 -31.62 3.27
CA ALA A 222 23.12 -32.00 4.00
C ALA A 222 22.77 -33.26 4.80
N PRO A 223 23.45 -34.40 4.59
CA PRO A 223 23.17 -35.60 5.36
C PRO A 223 23.49 -35.31 6.83
N ALA A 224 22.63 -35.82 7.71
CA ALA A 224 22.74 -35.67 9.15
C ALA A 224 24.13 -36.11 9.65
N ALA A 225 25.02 -35.14 9.87
CA ALA A 225 26.13 -35.29 10.77
C ALA A 225 25.68 -34.72 12.11
N MET A 226 25.35 -35.61 13.05
CA MET A 226 25.38 -35.30 14.48
C MET A 226 26.72 -34.64 14.78
N VAL A 227 26.70 -33.33 15.06
CA VAL A 227 27.78 -32.68 15.80
C VAL A 227 27.14 -32.11 17.04
N ASP A 228 27.30 -32.89 18.10
CA ASP A 228 27.09 -32.52 19.49
C ASP A 228 27.93 -31.27 19.78
N CYS A 229 27.30 -30.11 19.82
CA CYS A 229 27.95 -28.87 20.22
C CYS A 229 27.22 -28.33 21.44
N LYS A 230 27.65 -28.80 22.62
CA LYS A 230 27.50 -28.07 23.87
C LYS A 230 28.06 -26.67 23.67
N THR A 231 27.20 -25.68 23.56
CA THR A 231 27.59 -24.28 23.80
C THR A 231 26.55 -23.67 24.74
N LYS A 232 27.07 -23.10 25.81
CA LYS A 232 26.38 -22.71 27.04
C LYS A 232 25.20 -21.76 26.75
N CYS A 233 24.05 -22.03 27.37
CA CYS A 233 23.01 -21.03 27.56
C CYS A 233 23.55 -19.91 28.43
N GLU A 234 23.74 -18.72 27.86
CA GLU A 234 23.76 -17.47 28.62
C GLU A 234 22.31 -17.10 28.94
N THR A 235 22.03 -16.89 30.22
CA THR A 235 20.71 -16.51 30.75
C THR A 235 20.36 -15.07 30.35
N MET A 236 19.07 -14.81 30.07
CA MET A 236 18.53 -13.52 29.61
C MET A 236 18.85 -12.29 30.50
N GLU A 237 19.29 -12.47 31.75
CA GLU A 237 19.66 -11.36 32.65
C GLU A 237 20.91 -10.56 32.20
N GLU A 238 21.80 -11.13 31.37
CA GLU A 238 22.99 -10.40 30.87
C GLU A 238 22.73 -9.53 29.63
N LEU A 239 21.57 -9.67 28.98
CA LEU A 239 21.18 -8.86 27.82
C LEU A 239 20.45 -7.58 28.23
N GLU A 240 19.72 -7.57 29.35
CA GLU A 240 19.02 -6.38 29.84
C GLU A 240 19.96 -5.34 30.47
N THR A 241 21.06 -5.77 31.08
CA THR A 241 22.07 -4.84 31.64
C THR A 241 22.95 -4.16 30.58
N LYS A 242 23.06 -4.74 29.38
CA LYS A 242 23.79 -4.11 28.26
C LYS A 242 22.94 -3.10 27.48
N HIS A 243 21.61 -3.20 27.51
CA HIS A 243 20.74 -2.26 26.80
C HIS A 243 20.46 -0.97 27.58
N ILE A 244 20.54 -1.00 28.92
CA ILE A 244 20.34 0.21 29.75
C ILE A 244 21.58 1.13 29.76
N LYS A 245 22.77 0.66 29.40
CA LYS A 245 23.99 1.48 29.38
C LYS A 245 24.23 2.28 28.09
N CYS A 246 23.38 2.13 27.06
CA CYS A 246 23.48 2.92 25.81
C CYS A 246 22.49 4.10 25.73
N ILE A 247 21.66 4.34 26.76
CA ILE A 247 20.74 5.49 26.81
C ILE A 247 21.21 6.56 27.83
N GLY A 248 22.27 6.28 28.60
CA GLY A 248 22.81 7.17 29.63
C GLY A 248 24.11 7.91 29.29
N SER A 249 24.51 8.02 28.02
CA SER A 249 25.69 8.78 27.61
C SER A 249 25.41 9.55 26.32
N GLY A 250 24.55 10.55 26.48
CA GLY A 250 24.12 11.47 25.44
C GLY A 250 23.55 12.75 26.06
N MET A 251 24.26 13.28 27.07
CA MET A 251 24.23 14.69 27.48
C MET A 251 25.66 15.12 27.76
#